data_AF-A0A512E3E3-F1
#
_entry.id   AF-A0A512E3E3-F1
#
_cell.length_a   1.000
_cell.length_b   1.000
_cell.length_c   1.000
_cell.angle_alpha   90.00
_cell.angle_beta   90.00
_cell.angle_gamma   90.00
#
_symmetry.space_group_name_H-M   'P 1'
#
loop_
_entity.id
_entity.type
_entity.pdbx_description
1 polymer ?
#
loop_
_entity_poly.entity_id
_entity_poly.type
_entity_poly.pdbx_seq_one_letter_code
_entity_poly.pdbx_strand_id
1 'polypeptide(L)' 'MAWQRDSGYNERACVEGQFARWKQMIGDGLRFHGDEARATEVAIAAQILNQMLDRPNSVRIA' A
#
# COMPACT_ATOMS: atom_id res chain seq x y z
N MET A 1 -12.21 24.37 0.62
CA MET A 1 -10.88 23.76 0.48
C MET A 1 -9.89 24.15 1.58
N ALA A 2 -9.98 25.35 2.18
CA ALA A 2 -9.05 25.77 3.26
C ALA A 2 -8.99 24.76 4.43
N TRP A 3 -10.13 24.29 4.92
CA TRP A 3 -10.19 23.32 6.02
C TRP A 3 -9.49 21.98 5.71
N GLN A 4 -9.53 21.50 4.46
CA GLN A 4 -8.83 20.26 4.06
C GLN A 4 -7.31 20.46 4.06
N ARG A 5 -6.86 21.66 3.69
CA ARG A 5 -5.45 22.03 3.65
C ARG A 5 -4.91 22.21 5.08
N ASP A 6 -5.67 22.89 5.95
CA ASP A 6 -5.31 23.11 7.36
C ASP A 6 -5.30 21.82 8.18
N SER A 7 -6.13 20.84 7.82
CA SER A 7 -6.21 19.54 8.49
C SER A 7 -5.28 18.46 7.91
N GLY A 8 -4.56 18.74 6.82
CA GLY A 8 -3.75 17.73 6.13
C GLY A 8 -4.58 16.56 5.57
N TYR A 9 -5.86 16.78 5.28
CA TYR A 9 -6.80 15.71 4.90
C TYR A 9 -6.33 14.87 3.70
N ASN A 10 -5.71 15.53 2.71
CA ASN A 10 -5.20 14.85 1.52
C ASN A 10 -4.02 13.92 1.81
N GLU A 11 -3.13 14.31 2.74
CA GLU A 11 -2.01 13.47 3.16
C GLU A 11 -2.52 12.24 3.92
N ARG A 12 -3.48 12.46 4.83
CA ARG A 12 -4.16 11.39 5.54
C ARG A 12 -4.87 10.42 4.58
N ALA A 13 -5.64 10.94 3.63
CA ALA A 13 -6.32 10.14 2.63
C ALA A 13 -5.35 9.32 1.77
N CYS A 14 -4.17 9.89 1.45
CA CYS A 14 -3.11 9.16 0.74
C CYS A 14 -2.61 7.97 1.56
N VAL A 15 -2.29 8.19 2.84
CA VAL A 15 -1.83 7.14 3.75
C VAL A 15 -2.90 6.05 3.95
N GLU A 16 -4.16 6.45 4.16
CA GLU A 16 -5.28 5.51 4.31
C GLU A 16 -5.47 4.65 3.05
N GLY A 17 -5.33 5.24 1.86
CA GLY A 17 -5.36 4.51 0.59
C GLY A 17 -4.22 3.50 0.45
N GLN A 18 -3.01 3.83 0.94
CA GLN A 18 -1.87 2.91 0.95
C GLN A 18 -2.10 1.73 1.90
N PHE A 19 -2.63 1.99 3.10
CA PHE A 19 -2.97 0.92 4.05
C PHE A 19 -4.09 0.01 3.54
N ALA A 20 -5.08 0.55 2.82
CA ALA A 20 -6.11 -0.25 2.18
C ALA A 20 -5.52 -1.22 1.14
N ARG A 21 -4.61 -0.73 0.28
CA ARG A 21 -3.90 -1.58 -0.70
C ARG A 21 -3.03 -2.63 -0.03
N TRP A 22 -2.29 -2.26 1.01
CA TRP A 22 -1.48 -3.19 1.79
C TRP A 22 -2.32 -4.35 2.32
N LYS A 23 -3.46 -4.06 2.95
CA LYS A 23 -4.38 -5.08 3.48
C LYS A 23 -4.94 -5.97 2.37
N GLN A 24 -5.31 -5.39 1.23
CA GLN A 24 -5.80 -6.16 0.08
C GLN A 24 -4.71 -7.08 -0.50
N MET A 25 -3.45 -6.65 -0.48
CA MET A 25 -2.33 -7.40 -1.03
C MET A 25 -1.90 -8.58 -0.13
N ILE A 26 -1.82 -8.37 1.18
CA ILE A 26 -1.55 -9.43 2.14
C ILE A 26 -2.76 -10.38 2.26
N GLY A 27 -3.99 -9.88 2.11
CA GLY A 27 -5.20 -10.68 2.21
C GLY A 27 -5.50 -11.09 3.66
N ASP A 28 -6.02 -12.31 3.84
CA ASP A 28 -6.44 -12.83 5.15
C ASP A 28 -5.27 -13.11 6.11
N GLY A 29 -4.03 -13.10 5.62
CA GLY A 29 -2.83 -13.32 6.40
C GLY A 29 -1.64 -13.74 5.54
N LEU A 30 -0.49 -13.93 6.18
CA LEU A 30 0.71 -14.43 5.51
C LEU A 30 0.49 -15.87 5.07
N ARG A 31 0.85 -16.17 3.82
CA ARG A 31 0.72 -17.49 3.21
C ARG A 31 1.73 -18.48 3.77
N PHE A 32 2.91 -18.01 4.14
CA PHE A 32 3.94 -18.87 4.71
C PHE A 32 3.83 -18.97 6.23
N HIS A 33 4.17 -20.15 6.76
CA HIS A 33 4.10 -20.43 8.20
C HIS A 33 5.45 -20.35 8.91
N GLY A 34 6.57 -20.41 8.17
CA GLY A 34 7.92 -20.25 8.74
C GLY A 34 8.34 -18.79 8.80
N ASP A 35 9.02 -18.39 9.88
CA ASP A 35 9.36 -16.99 10.14
C ASP A 35 10.23 -16.36 9.05
N GLU A 36 11.19 -17.10 8.50
CA GLU A 36 12.04 -16.64 7.40
C GLU A 36 11.23 -16.41 6.11
N ALA A 37 10.32 -17.34 5.79
CA ALA A 37 9.45 -17.23 4.63
C ALA A 37 8.41 -16.11 4.80
N ARG A 38 7.92 -15.88 6.01
CA ARG A 38 7.04 -14.74 6.37
C ARG A 38 7.76 -13.41 6.21
N ALA A 39 8.99 -13.30 6.69
CA ALA A 39 9.80 -12.10 6.52
C ALA A 39 10.01 -11.78 5.04
N THR A 40 10.28 -12.81 4.24
CA THR A 40 10.44 -12.68 2.78
C THR A 40 9.13 -12.23 2.11
N GLU A 41 8.00 -12.81 2.49
CA GLU A 41 6.67 -12.41 1.99
C GLU A 41 6.35 -10.94 2.28
N VAL A 42 6.60 -10.49 3.51
CA VAL A 42 6.41 -9.09 3.93
C VAL A 42 7.35 -8.16 3.14
N ALA A 43 8.62 -8.54 2.95
CA ALA A 43 9.59 -7.75 2.21
C ALA A 43 9.18 -7.57 0.74
N ILE A 44 8.75 -8.64 0.07
CA ILE A 44 8.26 -8.59 -1.31
C ILE A 44 7.00 -7.72 -1.40
N ALA A 45 6.06 -7.89 -0.47
CA ALA A 45 4.84 -7.08 -0.45
C ALA A 45 5.14 -5.59 -0.28
N ALA A 46 6.09 -5.24 0.60
CA ALA A 46 6.51 -3.86 0.81
C ALA A 46 7.19 -3.29 -0.43
N GLN A 47 8.02 -4.08 -1.12
CA GLN A 47 8.68 -3.67 -2.35
C GLN A 47 7.66 -3.37 -3.46
N ILE A 48 6.65 -4.23 -3.64
CA ILE A 48 5.58 -4.02 -4.63
C ILE A 48 4.77 -2.76 -4.29
N LEU A 49 4.41 -2.55 -3.01
CA LEU A 49 3.72 -1.34 -2.59
C LEU A 49 4.55 -0.08 -2.88
N ASN A 50 5.83 -0.09 -2.54
CA ASN A 50 6.74 1.03 -2.82
C ASN A 50 6.86 1.29 -4.32
N GLN A 51 6.94 0.25 -5.15
CA GLN A 51 6.97 0.40 -6.61
C GLN A 51 5.68 1.05 -7.15
N MET A 52 4.51 0.70 -6.60
CA MET A 52 3.24 1.34 -6.96
C MET A 52 3.19 2.83 -6.60
N LEU A 53 3.95 3.26 -5.58
CA LEU A 53 4.03 4.64 -5.13
C LEU A 53 5.04 5.47 -5.92
N ASP A 54 6.18 4.87 -6.25
CA ASP A 54 7.28 5.57 -6.90
C ASP A 54 6.92 5.92 -8.36
N ARG A 55 6.13 5.08 -9.05
CA ARG A 55 5.56 5.38 -10.38
C ARG A 55 4.26 4.60 -10.66
N PRO A 56 3.08 5.23 -10.67
CA PRO A 56 1.90 4.61 -11.26
C PRO A 56 2.01 4.72 -12.78
N ASN A 57 2.54 3.68 -13.45
CA ASN A 57 2.16 3.44 -14.85
C ASN A 57 0.71 2.96 -14.86
N SER A 58 -0.22 3.87 -14.60
CA SER A 58 -1.66 3.60 -14.71
C SER A 58 -2.01 3.53 -16.20
N VAL A 59 -2.03 2.32 -16.74
CA VAL A 59 -2.63 2.05 -18.05
C VAL A 59 -4.15 2.17 -17.89
N ARG A 60 -4.73 3.25 -18.42
CA ARG A 60 -6.17 3.41 -18.51
C ARG A 60 -6.63 2.57 -19.70
N ILE A 61 -7.21 1.40 -19.44
CA ILE A 61 -7.86 0.61 -20.50
C ILE A 61 -9.25 1.24 -20.73
N ALA A 62 -9.49 1.68 -21.96
CA ALA A 62 -10.75 2.27 -22.43
C ALA A 62 -11.76 1.18 -22.80
#